data_AF-A0A1S8WP98-F1
#
_entry.id   AF-A0A1S8WP98-F1
#
_cell.length_a   1.000
_cell.length_b   1.000
_cell.length_c   1.000
_cell.angle_alpha   90.00
_cell.angle_beta   90.00
_cell.angle_gamma   90.00
#
_symmetry.space_group_name_H-M   'P 1'
#
loop_
_entity.id
_entity.type
_entity.pdbx_description
1 polymer ?
#
loop_
_entity_poly.entity_id
_entity_poly.type
_entity_poly.pdbx_seq_one_letter_code
_entity_poly.pdbx_strand_id
1 'polypeptide(L)'
;MHSVTLLTCCVFLSLSGTPYAVEFKDCAQSVSAGGTKVQAASTAEFTTIPMPDSDVCDHLTPACPVLAKGLYSYTYASVVRGETPLGRVTVQWELLDTKKDPFLCVQFEVQIV
;
A
#
# COMPACT_ATOMS: atom_id res chain seq x y z
N MET A 1 20.84 12.35 18.87
CA MET A 1 20.61 10.90 18.69
C MET A 1 19.33 10.78 17.89
N HIS A 2 19.42 10.59 16.57
CA HIS A 2 18.25 10.46 15.70
C HIS A 2 17.73 9.03 15.84
N SER A 3 16.80 8.81 16.77
CA SER A 3 16.01 7.57 16.80
C SER A 3 15.13 7.57 15.57
N VAL A 4 15.60 6.93 14.50
CA VAL A 4 14.75 6.51 13.40
C VAL A 4 13.89 5.38 13.96
N THR A 5 12.72 5.73 14.50
CA THR A 5 11.72 4.74 14.89
C THR A 5 11.24 4.10 13.60
N LEU A 6 11.84 2.98 13.20
CA LEU A 6 11.36 2.07 12.15
C LEU A 6 9.97 1.56 12.57
N LEU A 7 8.93 2.34 12.34
CA LEU A 7 7.52 1.93 12.44
C LEU A 7 6.97 1.47 11.08
N THR A 8 7.75 1.64 10.01
CA THR A 8 7.34 1.25 8.66
C THR A 8 7.69 -0.22 8.43
N CYS A 9 6.69 -1.09 8.48
CA CYS A 9 6.81 -2.45 7.96
C CYS A 9 6.85 -2.38 6.44
N CYS A 10 8.04 -2.17 5.86
CA CYS A 10 8.23 -2.34 4.43
C CYS A 10 8.26 -3.83 4.12
N VAL A 11 7.15 -4.38 3.63
CA VAL A 11 7.07 -5.77 3.20
C VAL A 11 7.26 -5.81 1.69
N PHE A 12 8.33 -6.47 1.24
CA PHE A 12 8.46 -6.83 -0.16
C PHE A 12 7.55 -8.03 -0.43
N LEU A 13 6.48 -7.83 -1.19
CA LEU A 13 5.58 -8.90 -1.61
C LEU A 13 5.81 -9.20 -3.09
N SER A 14 6.06 -10.48 -3.38
CA SER A 14 5.95 -11.01 -4.74
C SER A 14 4.49 -11.40 -4.96
N LEU A 15 3.74 -10.57 -5.69
CA LEU A 15 2.33 -10.82 -5.98
C LEU A 15 2.21 -11.80 -7.15
N SER A 16 1.80 -13.04 -6.87
CA SER A 16 1.44 -14.01 -7.91
C SER A 16 -0.08 -14.00 -8.15
N GLY A 17 -0.55 -13.22 -9.13
CA GLY A 17 -1.92 -13.29 -9.65
C GLY A 17 -2.86 -12.17 -9.20
N THR A 18 -3.77 -11.79 -10.10
CA THR A 18 -4.88 -10.85 -9.86
C THR A 18 -6.03 -11.54 -9.12
N PRO A 19 -6.76 -10.86 -8.22
CA PRO A 19 -6.61 -9.47 -7.77
C PRO A 19 -5.48 -9.24 -6.75
N TYR A 20 -4.96 -8.01 -6.68
CA TYR A 20 -3.86 -7.60 -5.79
C TYR A 20 -4.28 -7.69 -4.32
N ALA A 21 -4.16 -8.88 -3.74
CA ALA A 21 -4.37 -9.11 -2.32
C ALA A 21 -3.03 -8.96 -1.58
N VAL A 22 -2.98 -8.05 -0.61
CA VAL A 22 -1.85 -7.87 0.29
C VAL A 22 -2.27 -8.43 1.64
N GLU A 23 -1.70 -9.56 2.01
CA GLU A 23 -1.80 -10.07 3.37
C GLU A 23 -0.66 -9.48 4.20
N PHE A 24 -1.00 -8.87 5.33
CA PHE A 24 0.00 -8.39 6.27
C PHE A 24 -0.43 -8.67 7.70
N LYS A 25 0.57 -8.91 8.55
CA LYS A 25 0.38 -9.03 9.99
C LYS A 25 0.85 -7.75 10.63
N ASP A 26 -0.04 -7.09 11.36
CA ASP A 26 0.21 -5.76 11.89
C ASP A 26 1.43 -5.73 12.83
N CYS A 27 2.26 -4.72 12.63
CA CYS A 27 3.58 -4.56 13.21
C CYS A 27 3.44 -3.84 14.56
N ALA A 28 3.09 -4.62 15.58
CA ALA A 28 3.19 -4.34 17.02
C ALA A 28 2.25 -3.31 17.66
N GLN A 29 1.60 -2.39 16.94
CA GLN A 29 0.78 -1.33 17.54
C GLN A 29 -0.54 -1.10 16.79
N SER A 30 -1.62 -0.83 17.53
CA SER A 30 -2.92 -0.51 16.92
C SER A 30 -2.87 0.84 16.19
N VAL A 31 -3.46 0.91 14.99
CA VAL A 31 -3.44 2.07 14.10
C VAL A 31 -4.86 2.50 13.73
N SER A 32 -5.09 3.81 13.70
CA SER A 32 -6.28 4.39 13.06
C SER A 32 -5.99 4.56 11.58
N ALA A 33 -6.37 3.58 10.76
CA ALA A 33 -6.16 3.63 9.33
C ALA A 33 -6.99 4.76 8.70
N GLY A 34 -6.45 5.38 7.66
CA GLY A 34 -7.06 6.52 7.00
C GLY A 34 -7.02 6.36 5.49
N GLY A 35 -5.88 6.65 4.87
CA GLY A 35 -5.77 6.79 3.41
C GLY A 35 -4.79 5.82 2.74
N THR A 36 -4.75 5.84 1.42
CA THR A 36 -3.72 5.16 0.63
C THR A 36 -2.95 6.14 -0.24
N LYS A 37 -1.69 5.80 -0.53
CA LYS A 37 -0.87 6.51 -1.51
C LYS A 37 -0.15 5.50 -2.38
N VAL A 38 -0.34 5.59 -3.70
CA VAL A 38 0.31 4.71 -4.66
C VAL A 38 1.17 5.51 -5.62
N GLN A 39 2.42 5.11 -5.74
CA GLN A 39 3.39 5.71 -6.63
C GLN A 39 3.94 4.63 -7.57
N ALA A 40 4.11 4.96 -8.84
CA ALA A 40 4.78 4.14 -9.82
C ALA A 40 6.06 4.85 -10.26
N ALA A 41 7.17 4.13 -10.20
CA ALA A 41 8.47 4.58 -10.64
C ALA A 41 8.93 3.73 -11.84
N SER A 42 9.32 4.39 -12.92
CA SER A 42 10.09 3.79 -14.02
C SER A 42 11.51 4.37 -14.03
N THR A 43 12.37 3.88 -14.91
CA THR A 43 13.72 4.45 -15.08
C THR A 43 13.72 5.91 -15.55
N ALA A 44 12.59 6.40 -16.09
CA ALA A 44 12.46 7.74 -16.66
C ALA A 44 11.54 8.66 -15.85
N GLU A 45 10.51 8.12 -15.20
CA GLU A 45 9.40 8.91 -14.65
C GLU A 45 8.88 8.36 -13.32
N PHE A 46 8.37 9.26 -12.48
CA PHE A 46 7.65 8.95 -11.25
C PHE A 46 6.25 9.54 -11.33
N THR A 47 5.23 8.70 -11.19
CA THR A 47 3.82 9.11 -11.27
C THR A 47 3.07 8.64 -10.03
N THR A 48 2.22 9.52 -9.49
CA THR A 48 1.25 9.12 -8.46
C THR A 48 0.03 8.54 -9.16
N ILE A 49 -0.36 7.32 -8.80
CA ILE A 49 -1.54 6.68 -9.36
C ILE A 49 -2.76 7.17 -8.58
N PRO A 50 -3.75 7.81 -9.23
CA PRO A 50 -4.98 8.20 -8.56
C PRO A 50 -5.78 6.95 -8.19
N MET A 51 -6.10 6.82 -6.90
CA MET A 51 -6.95 5.75 -6.39
C MET A 51 -8.33 6.34 -6.01
N PRO A 52 -9.40 6.00 -6.73
CA PRO A 52 -10.76 6.27 -6.24
C PRO A 52 -11.02 5.43 -4.99
N ASP A 53 -11.66 6.00 -3.97
CA ASP A 53 -11.96 5.34 -2.69
C ASP A 53 -10.72 4.85 -1.95
N SER A 54 -9.92 5.81 -1.47
CA SER A 54 -8.64 5.58 -0.79
C SER A 54 -8.76 5.25 0.70
N ASP A 55 -9.97 5.13 1.25
CA ASP A 55 -10.12 4.79 2.68
C ASP A 55 -9.70 3.34 2.90
N VAL A 56 -8.65 3.15 3.71
CA VAL A 56 -8.10 1.81 3.96
C VAL A 56 -9.14 0.88 4.60
N CYS A 57 -10.03 1.43 5.42
CA CYS A 57 -10.99 0.65 6.20
C CYS A 57 -12.07 -0.02 5.35
N ASP A 58 -12.36 0.53 4.17
CA ASP A 58 -13.34 -0.04 3.23
C ASP A 58 -12.82 -1.31 2.53
N HIS A 59 -11.50 -1.51 2.54
CA HIS A 59 -10.81 -2.57 1.80
C HIS A 59 -10.06 -3.57 2.70
N LEU A 60 -10.18 -3.43 4.03
CA LEU A 60 -9.56 -4.30 5.02
C LEU A 60 -10.50 -5.40 5.53
N THR A 61 -9.97 -6.62 5.67
CA THR A 61 -10.60 -7.72 6.38
C THR A 61 -9.64 -8.29 7.44
N PRO A 62 -10.00 -8.33 8.73
CA PRO A 62 -11.21 -7.74 9.33
C PRO A 62 -11.23 -6.22 9.22
N ALA A 63 -12.42 -5.63 9.32
CA ALA A 63 -12.60 -4.18 9.22
C ALA A 63 -11.88 -3.44 10.37
N CYS A 64 -11.66 -2.15 10.16
CA CYS A 64 -11.06 -1.26 11.16
C CYS A 64 -11.77 -1.28 12.53
N PRO A 65 -11.07 -0.96 13.63
CA PRO A 65 -9.68 -0.48 13.70
C PRO A 65 -8.63 -1.59 13.47
N VAL A 66 -7.44 -1.18 13.00
CA VAL A 66 -6.27 -2.07 12.93
C VAL A 66 -5.72 -2.22 14.34
N LEU A 67 -5.73 -3.45 14.86
CA LEU A 67 -5.31 -3.78 16.20
C LEU A 67 -3.95 -4.49 16.18
N ALA A 68 -3.11 -4.14 17.16
CA ALA A 68 -1.79 -4.73 17.33
C ALA A 68 -1.83 -6.25 17.22
N LYS A 69 -0.92 -6.82 16.40
CA LYS A 69 -0.75 -8.26 16.16
C LYS A 69 -1.92 -8.94 15.43
N GLY A 70 -2.91 -8.17 14.96
CA GLY A 70 -3.97 -8.69 14.11
C GLY A 70 -3.45 -9.14 12.76
N LEU A 71 -4.13 -10.11 12.15
CA LEU A 71 -3.90 -10.54 10.79
C LEU A 71 -4.93 -9.87 9.90
N TYR A 72 -4.46 -9.14 8.90
CA TYR A 72 -5.31 -8.35 8.01
C TYR A 72 -5.01 -8.69 6.55
N SER A 73 -6.07 -8.70 5.75
CA SER A 73 -6.00 -8.74 4.29
C SER A 73 -6.52 -7.42 3.76
N TYR A 74 -5.68 -6.71 3.01
CA TYR A 74 -6.07 -5.54 2.25
C TYR A 74 -6.23 -5.96 0.78
N THR A 75 -7.43 -5.78 0.23
CA THR A 75 -7.72 -6.14 -1.16
C THR A 75 -8.33 -4.95 -1.87
N TYR A 76 -7.67 -4.49 -2.93
CA TYR A 76 -8.15 -3.39 -3.72
C TYR A 76 -8.13 -3.74 -5.21
N ALA A 77 -9.27 -3.56 -5.86
CA ALA A 77 -9.44 -3.74 -7.30
C ALA A 77 -10.00 -2.45 -7.88
N SER A 78 -9.23 -1.79 -8.75
CA SER A 78 -9.72 -0.65 -9.51
C SER A 78 -9.10 -0.62 -10.90
N VAL A 79 -9.80 0.04 -11.80
CA VAL A 79 -9.27 0.36 -13.12
C VAL A 79 -8.39 1.59 -12.96
N VAL A 80 -7.09 1.43 -13.13
CA VAL A 80 -6.17 2.57 -13.17
C VAL A 80 -6.50 3.39 -14.41
N ARG A 81 -7.13 4.56 -14.21
CA ARG A 81 -7.47 5.51 -15.27
C ARG A 81 -6.46 6.65 -15.23
N GLY A 82 -5.64 6.76 -16.28
CA GLY A 82 -4.64 7.83 -16.42
C GLY A 82 -3.45 7.42 -17.28
N GLU A 83 -2.52 8.36 -17.46
CA GLU A 83 -1.21 8.14 -18.08
C GLU A 83 -0.35 7.29 -17.15
N THR A 84 -0.55 5.98 -17.23
CA THR A 84 0.27 5.03 -16.46
C THR A 84 1.52 4.73 -17.29
N PRO A 85 2.74 4.84 -16.72
CA PRO A 85 3.94 4.56 -17.47
C PRO A 85 3.93 3.11 -17.99
N LEU A 86 4.09 2.96 -19.30
CA LEU A 86 4.24 1.66 -19.95
C LEU A 86 5.61 1.07 -19.65
N GLY A 87 5.71 -0.26 -19.65
CA GLY A 87 6.96 -0.95 -19.39
C GLY A 87 7.08 -1.51 -17.97
N ARG A 88 8.32 -1.76 -17.54
CA ARG A 88 8.61 -2.22 -16.19
C ARG A 88 8.57 -1.05 -15.23
N VAL A 89 7.70 -1.14 -14.23
CA VAL A 89 7.54 -0.13 -13.20
C VAL A 89 7.60 -0.75 -11.82
N THR A 90 8.22 -0.05 -10.89
CA THR A 90 8.16 -0.37 -9.46
C THR A 90 7.00 0.41 -8.86
N VAL A 91 6.01 -0.32 -8.35
CA VAL A 91 4.88 0.26 -7.62
C VAL A 91 5.20 0.25 -6.14
N GLN A 92 5.06 1.41 -5.50
CA GLN A 92 5.09 1.60 -4.06
C GLN A 92 3.69 1.93 -3.59
N TRP A 93 3.15 1.08 -2.71
CA TRP A 93 1.83 1.21 -2.12
C TRP A 93 1.95 1.44 -0.63
N GLU A 94 1.48 2.59 -0.17
CA GLU A 94 1.49 2.99 1.23
C GLU A 94 0.06 2.98 1.78
N LEU A 95 -0.15 2.30 2.91
CA LEU A 95 -1.33 2.50 3.74
C LEU A 95 -0.97 3.51 4.82
N LEU A 96 -1.81 4.53 4.95
CA LEU A 96 -1.59 5.70 5.77
C LEU A 96 -2.57 5.73 6.95
N ASP A 97 -2.11 6.21 8.08
CA ASP A 97 -2.97 6.50 9.21
C ASP A 97 -3.79 7.78 8.98
N THR A 98 -4.66 8.15 9.93
CA THR A 98 -5.46 9.38 9.88
C THR A 98 -4.62 10.67 9.91
N LYS A 99 -3.33 10.60 10.26
CA LYS A 99 -2.37 11.71 10.21
C LYS A 99 -1.60 11.76 8.88
N LYS A 100 -1.84 10.80 7.98
CA LYS A 100 -1.16 10.60 6.70
C LYS A 100 0.27 10.05 6.84
N ASP A 101 0.61 9.48 7.99
CA ASP A 101 1.88 8.79 8.19
C ASP A 101 1.77 7.33 7.69
N PRO A 102 2.75 6.80 6.94
CA PRO A 102 2.71 5.44 6.44
C PRO A 102 2.96 4.42 7.56
N PHE A 103 2.03 3.49 7.75
CA PHE A 103 2.18 2.37 8.69
C PHE A 103 2.49 1.04 7.99
N LEU A 104 2.09 0.90 6.72
CA LEU A 104 2.47 -0.22 5.85
C LEU A 104 2.96 0.33 4.52
N CYS A 105 4.05 -0.25 4.00
CA CYS A 105 4.54 0.03 2.67
C CYS A 105 4.83 -1.29 1.95
N VAL A 106 4.28 -1.45 0.75
CA VAL A 106 4.47 -2.61 -0.11
C VAL A 106 5.10 -2.14 -1.41
N GLN A 107 6.20 -2.76 -1.79
CA GLN A 107 6.86 -2.51 -3.07
C GLN A 107 6.85 -3.78 -3.93
N PHE A 108 6.46 -3.64 -5.19
CA PHE A 108 6.45 -4.72 -6.16
C PHE A 108 6.69 -4.20 -7.58
N GLU A 109 7.28 -5.02 -8.43
CA GLU A 109 7.47 -4.71 -9.85
C GLU A 109 6.31 -5.26 -10.67
N VAL A 110 5.83 -4.47 -11.63
CA VAL A 110 4.84 -4.91 -12.63
C VAL A 110 5.30 -4.52 -14.03
N GLN A 111 4.85 -5.30 -15.01
CA GLN A 111 4.97 -4.96 -16.42
C GLN A 111 3.62 -4.44 -16.89
N ILE A 112 3.55 -3.17 -17.28
CA ILE A 112 2.35 -2.53 -17.83
C ILE A 112 2.44 -2.60 -19.35
N VAL A 113 1.43 -3.21 -19.97
CA VAL A 113 1.33 -3.47 -21.42
C VAL A 113 0.13 -2.78 -22.04
#